data_AF-A0A4Y9ZCJ3-F1
#
_entry.id   AF-A0A4Y9ZCJ3-F1
#
_cell.length_a   1.000
_cell.length_b   1.000
_cell.length_c   1.000
_cell.angle_alpha   90.00
_cell.angle_beta   90.00
_cell.angle_gamma   90.00
#
_symmetry.space_group_name_H-M   'P 1'
#
loop_
_entity.id
_entity.type
_entity.pdbx_description
1 polymer ?
#
loop_
_entity_poly.entity_id
_entity_poly.type
_entity_poly.pdbx_seq_one_letter_code
_entity_poly.pdbx_strand_id
1 'polypeptide(L)'
;MPPRPRMVRKNAPNGVGIDKPTSILASLAAPIGLPPNSQSQPQPQSQPQPHAPSQTQAAAATSVSKSPSKEGTMLPPPDPKPPKAILEPEMDMLSGCLRNTAVKTGQVYGFYADARRLGIRQFAPRPPQSLTASLGREIEKYDQLCDAMESHLLHAISVLQRDLDREKARLQAEVAAAAAKEAETQAESVPPIPDSVPAPALDLVAVPGPSSPTSQS
;
A
#
# COMPACT_ATOMS: atom_id res chain seq x y z
N MET A 1 41.00 50.14 -9.19
CA MET A 1 40.31 48.95 -8.63
C MET A 1 41.05 48.51 -7.37
N PRO A 2 40.41 48.48 -6.19
CA PRO A 2 41.08 47.98 -4.98
C PRO A 2 41.05 46.44 -4.91
N PRO A 3 42.06 45.80 -4.30
CA PRO A 3 42.14 44.35 -4.18
C PRO A 3 41.19 43.82 -3.10
N ARG A 4 40.59 42.65 -3.35
CA ARG A 4 39.66 41.97 -2.43
C ARG A 4 40.42 41.31 -1.27
N PRO A 5 39.89 41.35 -0.03
CA PRO A 5 40.48 40.67 1.11
C PRO A 5 40.34 39.15 0.99
N ARG A 6 41.45 38.44 1.26
CA ARG A 6 41.56 36.98 1.24
C ARG A 6 41.12 36.44 2.60
N MET A 7 40.02 35.69 2.65
CA MET A 7 39.58 35.01 3.87
C MET A 7 40.47 33.79 4.17
N VAL A 8 41.15 33.84 5.31
CA VAL A 8 41.94 32.73 5.87
C VAL A 8 40.97 31.69 6.43
N ARG A 9 40.91 30.50 5.82
CA ARG A 9 40.23 29.33 6.38
C ARG A 9 41.05 28.80 7.56
N LYS A 10 40.51 28.90 8.77
CA LYS A 10 40.99 28.18 9.96
C LYS A 10 40.55 26.72 9.84
N ASN A 11 41.53 25.82 9.69
CA ASN A 11 41.36 24.39 9.88
C ASN A 11 41.08 24.09 11.35
N ALA A 12 40.03 23.32 11.64
CA ALA A 12 39.79 22.70 12.93
C ALA A 12 40.37 21.27 12.92
N PRO A 13 40.97 20.80 14.01
CA PRO A 13 41.64 19.51 14.07
C PRO A 13 40.68 18.32 14.22
N ASN A 14 41.08 17.23 13.59
CA ASN A 14 40.55 15.88 13.77
C ASN A 14 40.63 15.45 15.25
N GLY A 15 39.49 15.02 15.80
CA GLY A 15 39.41 14.30 17.07
C GLY A 15 38.98 12.85 16.82
N VAL A 16 39.94 11.95 16.95
CA VAL A 16 39.79 10.48 16.99
C VAL A 16 39.60 10.05 18.45
N GLY A 17 38.76 9.05 18.72
CA GLY A 17 38.61 8.42 20.04
C GLY A 17 37.17 7.99 20.32
N ILE A 18 36.75 6.76 20.00
CA ILE A 18 36.76 5.58 20.90
C ILE A 18 35.92 5.90 22.17
N ASP A 19 34.70 5.37 22.31
CA ASP A 19 34.48 4.13 23.05
C ASP A 19 33.12 3.45 22.72
N LYS A 20 33.16 2.12 22.73
CA LYS A 20 32.05 1.19 22.54
C LYS A 20 31.14 1.18 23.79
N PRO A 21 29.81 1.09 23.67
CA PRO A 21 29.00 0.65 24.80
C PRO A 21 29.11 -0.87 24.95
N THR A 22 29.85 -1.25 25.99
CA THR A 22 29.88 -2.55 26.67
C THR A 22 28.51 -3.21 26.72
N SER A 23 28.41 -4.40 26.12
CA SER A 23 27.35 -5.37 26.41
C SER A 23 27.47 -5.83 27.86
N ILE A 24 26.55 -5.35 28.71
CA ILE A 24 26.32 -5.97 30.02
C ILE A 24 25.15 -6.94 29.83
N LEU A 25 25.50 -8.16 29.43
CA LEU A 25 24.72 -9.36 29.73
C LEU A 25 24.92 -9.65 31.22
N ALA A 26 23.91 -9.37 32.03
CA ALA A 26 23.80 -9.93 33.37
C ALA A 26 22.34 -9.95 33.84
N SER A 27 21.80 -11.16 33.89
CA SER A 27 20.87 -11.70 34.88
C SER A 27 20.00 -10.71 35.67
N LEU A 28 18.69 -10.88 35.56
CA LEU A 28 17.91 -11.37 36.71
C LEU A 28 16.59 -11.97 36.24
N ALA A 29 16.50 -13.30 36.37
CA ALA A 29 15.24 -14.02 36.42
C ALA A 29 14.48 -13.57 37.68
N ALA A 30 13.28 -13.01 37.49
CA ALA A 30 12.30 -12.86 38.55
C ALA A 30 10.97 -13.43 38.04
N PRO A 31 10.39 -14.44 38.70
CA PRO A 31 9.04 -14.88 38.41
C PRO A 31 8.08 -13.82 38.95
N ILE A 32 7.56 -12.97 38.06
CA ILE A 32 6.43 -12.09 38.39
C ILE A 32 5.21 -12.99 38.49
N GLY A 33 4.81 -13.26 39.72
CA GLY A 33 3.58 -13.94 40.06
C GLY A 33 2.39 -13.26 39.42
N LEU A 34 1.61 -14.06 38.70
CA LEU A 34 0.26 -13.74 38.25
C LEU A 34 -0.60 -13.33 39.45
N PRO A 35 -1.23 -12.14 39.45
CA PRO A 35 -2.33 -11.89 40.36
C PRO A 35 -3.56 -12.72 39.94
N PRO A 36 -4.31 -13.29 40.88
CA PRO A 36 -5.55 -14.00 40.58
C PRO A 36 -6.62 -13.03 40.07
N ASN A 37 -7.14 -13.40 38.91
CA ASN A 37 -8.51 -13.21 38.41
C ASN A 37 -9.52 -12.67 39.44
N SER A 38 -9.65 -11.35 39.51
CA SER A 38 -10.84 -10.68 40.08
C SER A 38 -11.87 -10.53 38.97
N GLN A 39 -12.66 -11.58 38.83
CA GLN A 39 -13.88 -11.65 38.04
C GLN A 39 -14.89 -10.61 38.58
N SER A 40 -14.81 -9.38 38.07
CA SER A 40 -15.83 -8.35 38.29
C SER A 40 -16.88 -8.50 37.19
N GLN A 41 -18.07 -8.96 37.59
CA GLN A 41 -19.27 -9.00 36.77
C GLN A 41 -19.49 -7.66 36.03
N PRO A 42 -19.85 -7.67 34.74
CA PRO A 42 -20.52 -6.53 34.15
C PRO A 42 -21.94 -6.46 34.73
N GLN A 43 -22.17 -5.52 35.64
CA GLN A 43 -23.54 -5.04 35.89
C GLN A 43 -24.11 -4.50 34.57
N PRO A 44 -25.36 -4.83 34.21
CA PRO A 44 -26.05 -4.18 33.12
C PRO A 44 -26.35 -2.73 33.54
N GLN A 45 -25.47 -1.80 33.19
CA GLN A 45 -25.80 -0.39 33.26
C GLN A 45 -26.89 -0.10 32.23
N SER A 46 -28.08 0.16 32.75
CA SER A 46 -29.21 0.71 32.04
C SER A 46 -28.77 1.94 31.25
N GLN A 47 -29.04 1.89 29.94
CA GLN A 47 -28.81 2.98 28.99
C GLN A 47 -29.49 4.28 29.47
N PRO A 48 -28.76 5.40 29.58
CA PRO A 48 -29.36 6.72 29.46
C PRO A 48 -29.65 6.97 27.98
N GLN A 49 -30.91 7.25 27.67
CA GLN A 49 -31.37 7.64 26.34
C GLN A 49 -30.55 8.82 25.78
N PRO A 50 -30.09 8.78 24.53
CA PRO A 50 -29.67 9.99 23.84
C PRO A 50 -30.91 10.80 23.45
N HIS A 51 -31.18 11.86 24.20
CA HIS A 51 -32.01 12.95 23.72
C HIS A 51 -31.38 13.51 22.44
N ALA A 52 -32.20 13.56 21.40
CA ALA A 52 -31.87 14.16 20.12
C ALA A 52 -31.46 15.63 20.28
N PRO A 53 -30.36 16.09 19.64
CA PRO A 53 -30.21 17.50 19.37
C PRO A 53 -31.06 17.86 18.14
N SER A 54 -32.07 18.68 18.42
CA SER A 54 -32.92 19.38 17.46
C SER A 54 -32.11 19.98 16.31
N GLN A 55 -32.47 19.60 15.08
CA GLN A 55 -32.08 20.31 13.88
C GLN A 55 -32.77 21.68 13.88
N THR A 56 -32.02 22.74 14.16
CA THR A 56 -32.41 24.10 13.77
C THR A 56 -32.16 24.22 12.27
N GLN A 57 -33.22 23.97 11.49
CA GLN A 57 -33.27 24.34 10.07
C GLN A 57 -33.39 25.87 9.99
N ALA A 58 -32.33 26.53 9.52
CA ALA A 58 -32.45 27.87 8.97
C ALA A 58 -32.78 27.72 7.47
N ALA A 59 -34.04 27.99 7.16
CA ALA A 59 -34.58 28.04 5.83
C ALA A 59 -33.96 29.23 5.05
N ALA A 60 -33.21 28.93 4.00
CA ALA A 60 -33.06 29.83 2.86
C ALA A 60 -34.00 29.33 1.76
N ALA A 61 -34.99 30.16 1.46
CA ALA A 61 -36.10 29.89 0.56
C ALA A 61 -35.62 29.47 -0.83
N THR A 62 -36.17 28.36 -1.34
CA THR A 62 -36.26 28.14 -2.79
C THR A 62 -37.71 27.80 -3.10
N SER A 63 -38.36 28.75 -3.76
CA SER A 63 -39.73 28.72 -4.23
C SER A 63 -39.94 27.54 -5.18
N VAL A 64 -40.88 26.68 -4.80
CA VAL A 64 -41.50 25.68 -5.67
C VAL A 64 -42.43 26.41 -6.62
N SER A 65 -42.04 26.54 -7.89
CA SER A 65 -42.97 26.74 -9.00
C SER A 65 -43.10 25.43 -9.75
N LYS A 66 -44.23 24.77 -9.50
CA LYS A 66 -44.70 23.57 -10.18
C LYS A 66 -45.26 23.97 -11.55
N SER A 67 -44.69 23.46 -12.63
CA SER A 67 -45.33 23.46 -13.95
C SER A 67 -45.39 22.01 -14.49
N PRO A 68 -46.53 21.60 -15.07
CA PRO A 68 -46.72 20.25 -15.58
C PRO A 68 -46.34 20.16 -17.07
N SER A 69 -45.96 18.93 -17.46
CA SER A 69 -45.99 18.37 -18.82
C SER A 69 -44.98 18.91 -19.84
N LYS A 70 -44.02 18.06 -20.21
CA LYS A 70 -43.81 17.64 -21.62
C LYS A 70 -42.89 16.43 -21.70
N GLU A 71 -43.34 15.48 -22.54
CA GLU A 71 -42.61 14.39 -23.16
C GLU A 71 -41.07 14.49 -23.13
N GLY A 72 -40.45 13.42 -22.61
CA GLY A 72 -39.51 12.64 -23.42
C GLY A 72 -38.27 13.35 -23.97
N THR A 73 -37.52 14.05 -23.14
CA THR A 73 -36.12 14.37 -23.46
C THR A 73 -35.24 13.83 -22.35
N MET A 74 -34.76 12.59 -22.51
CA MET A 74 -33.70 12.07 -21.67
C MET A 74 -32.48 12.96 -21.87
N LEU A 75 -32.05 13.66 -20.82
CA LEU A 75 -30.77 14.37 -20.84
C LEU A 75 -29.69 13.35 -21.24
N PRO A 76 -28.78 13.71 -22.16
CA PRO A 76 -27.68 12.82 -22.52
C PRO A 76 -26.94 12.42 -21.23
N PRO A 77 -26.52 11.15 -21.10
CA PRO A 77 -25.78 10.69 -19.94
C PRO A 77 -24.60 11.63 -19.70
N PRO A 78 -24.37 12.09 -18.45
CA PRO A 78 -23.23 12.92 -18.14
C PRO A 78 -21.94 12.23 -18.61
N ASP A 79 -21.10 12.96 -19.34
CA ASP A 79 -19.85 12.41 -19.87
C ASP A 79 -19.01 11.78 -18.75
N PRO A 80 -18.46 10.58 -18.96
CA PRO A 80 -17.67 9.89 -17.95
C PRO A 80 -16.43 10.74 -17.63
N LYS A 81 -16.19 10.98 -16.34
CA LYS A 81 -14.99 11.70 -15.89
C LYS A 81 -13.73 10.97 -16.39
N PRO A 82 -12.71 11.70 -16.85
CA PRO A 82 -11.48 11.09 -17.31
C PRO A 82 -10.86 10.24 -16.18
N PRO A 83 -10.25 9.08 -16.54
CA PRO A 83 -9.65 8.20 -15.55
C PRO A 83 -8.51 8.93 -14.84
N LYS A 84 -8.62 9.03 -13.51
CA LYS A 84 -7.54 9.56 -12.66
C LYS A 84 -6.36 8.58 -12.66
N ALA A 85 -5.15 9.09 -12.47
CA ALA A 85 -4.01 8.19 -12.28
C ALA A 85 -4.23 7.32 -11.03
N ILE A 86 -3.76 6.07 -11.09
CA ILE A 86 -4.04 5.01 -10.09
C ILE A 86 -3.66 5.42 -8.65
N LEU A 87 -2.71 6.35 -8.50
CA LEU A 87 -2.17 6.77 -7.19
C LEU A 87 -2.46 8.23 -6.79
N GLU A 88 -3.14 9.00 -7.64
CA GLU A 88 -3.48 10.40 -7.32
C GLU A 88 -4.24 10.56 -5.99
N PRO A 89 -5.31 9.79 -5.70
CA PRO A 89 -6.05 9.99 -4.46
C PRO A 89 -5.22 9.67 -3.22
N GLU A 90 -4.33 8.68 -3.29
CA GLU A 90 -3.44 8.30 -2.19
C GLU A 90 -2.39 9.38 -1.93
N MET A 91 -1.80 9.96 -2.97
CA MET A 91 -0.83 11.07 -2.83
C MET A 91 -1.46 12.28 -2.16
N ASP A 92 -2.68 12.65 -2.55
CA ASP A 92 -3.42 13.75 -1.94
C ASP A 92 -3.69 13.47 -0.46
N MET A 93 -4.13 12.26 -0.11
CA MET A 93 -4.37 11.85 1.27
C MET A 93 -3.08 11.83 2.09
N LEU A 94 -1.99 11.33 1.53
CA LEU A 94 -0.67 11.27 2.18
C LEU A 94 -0.16 12.68 2.52
N SER A 95 -0.31 13.61 1.58
CA SER A 95 0.06 15.03 1.80
C SER A 95 -0.76 15.67 2.92
N GLY A 96 -2.06 15.34 3.01
CA GLY A 96 -2.93 15.79 4.09
C GLY A 96 -2.51 15.21 5.44
N CYS A 97 -2.25 13.90 5.48
CA CYS A 97 -1.80 13.17 6.66
C CYS A 97 -0.48 13.73 7.22
N LEU A 98 0.49 14.01 6.35
CA LEU A 98 1.78 14.58 6.74
C LEU A 98 1.61 15.98 7.34
N ARG A 99 0.81 16.85 6.71
CA ARG A 99 0.51 18.19 7.23
C ARG A 99 -0.14 18.12 8.61
N ASN A 100 -1.13 17.27 8.79
CA ASN A 100 -1.79 17.08 10.08
C ASN A 100 -0.82 16.58 11.16
N THR A 101 0.02 15.60 10.82
CA THR A 101 1.04 15.04 11.71
C THR A 101 2.03 16.12 12.14
N ALA A 102 2.50 16.95 11.21
CA ALA A 102 3.41 18.06 11.50
C ALA A 102 2.75 19.09 12.43
N VAL A 103 1.49 19.46 12.18
CA VAL A 103 0.73 20.40 13.03
C VAL A 103 0.56 19.85 14.45
N LYS A 104 0.10 18.61 14.59
CA LYS A 104 -0.11 17.97 15.91
C LYS A 104 1.19 17.80 16.67
N THR A 105 2.27 17.44 15.98
CA THR A 105 3.62 17.37 16.56
C THR A 105 4.06 18.74 17.07
N GLY A 106 3.87 19.80 16.27
CA GLY A 106 4.11 21.17 16.67
C GLY A 106 3.32 21.59 17.91
N GLN A 107 2.05 21.20 18.02
CA GLN A 107 1.23 21.44 19.21
C GLN A 107 1.77 20.72 20.46
N VAL A 108 2.25 19.48 20.32
CA VAL A 108 2.90 18.75 21.44
C VAL A 108 4.16 19.48 21.89
N TYR A 109 5.01 19.93 20.98
CA TYR A 109 6.19 20.73 21.32
C TYR A 109 5.82 22.09 21.92
N GLY A 110 4.78 22.75 21.42
CA GLY A 110 4.23 24.00 21.95
C GLY A 110 3.81 23.84 23.41
N PHE A 111 3.09 22.77 23.73
CA PHE A 111 2.72 22.44 25.11
C PHE A 111 3.95 22.36 26.03
N TYR A 112 5.00 21.64 25.61
CA TYR A 112 6.22 21.53 26.42
C TYR A 112 6.98 22.85 26.54
N ALA A 113 6.97 23.69 25.50
CA ALA A 113 7.55 25.02 25.56
C ALA A 113 6.81 25.90 26.57
N ASP A 114 5.48 25.92 26.53
CA ASP A 114 4.65 26.68 27.47
C ASP A 114 4.73 26.15 28.89
N ALA A 115 4.70 24.84 29.09
CA ALA A 115 4.83 24.23 30.43
C ALA A 115 6.16 24.61 31.10
N ARG A 116 7.25 24.72 30.32
CA ARG A 116 8.54 25.23 30.80
C ARG A 116 8.49 26.73 31.09
N ARG A 117 7.93 27.52 30.17
CA ARG A 117 7.83 28.98 30.31
C ARG A 117 7.00 29.41 31.53
N LEU A 118 5.94 28.66 31.83
CA LEU A 118 5.04 28.92 32.95
C LEU A 118 5.50 28.26 34.26
N GLY A 119 6.56 27.47 34.26
CA GLY A 119 7.06 26.77 35.46
C GLY A 119 6.13 25.66 35.98
N ILE A 120 5.15 25.23 35.18
CA ILE A 120 4.13 24.24 35.59
C ILE A 120 4.47 22.80 35.23
N ARG A 121 5.72 22.53 34.80
CA ARG A 121 6.16 21.19 34.37
C ARG A 121 5.89 20.09 35.41
N GLN A 122 5.95 20.43 36.70
CA GLN A 122 5.67 19.49 37.79
C GLN A 122 4.19 19.08 37.88
N PHE A 123 3.28 19.96 37.46
CA PHE A 123 1.84 19.72 37.50
C PHE A 123 1.30 19.16 36.18
N ALA A 124 1.91 19.54 35.07
CA ALA A 124 1.53 19.11 33.72
C ALA A 124 2.73 18.48 33.00
N PRO A 125 3.23 17.32 33.44
CA PRO A 125 4.44 16.70 32.88
C PRO A 125 4.23 16.10 31.49
N ARG A 126 2.98 15.87 31.09
CA ARG A 126 2.61 15.25 29.81
C ARG A 126 1.58 16.10 29.06
N PRO A 127 1.62 16.13 27.72
CA PRO A 127 0.63 16.81 26.90
C PRO A 127 -0.76 16.19 27.09
N PRO A 128 -1.84 16.91 26.71
CA PRO A 128 -3.19 16.37 26.73
C PRO A 128 -3.27 15.05 25.97
N GLN A 129 -3.87 14.02 26.59
CA GLN A 129 -3.97 12.68 26.00
C GLN A 129 -4.72 12.68 24.66
N SER A 130 -5.71 13.56 24.51
CA SER A 130 -6.43 13.73 23.25
C SER A 130 -5.50 14.15 22.11
N LEU A 131 -4.51 15.00 22.38
CA LEU A 131 -3.55 15.48 21.39
C LEU A 131 -2.60 14.36 20.96
N THR A 132 -2.05 13.60 21.92
CA THR A 132 -1.16 12.47 21.61
C THR A 132 -1.89 11.32 20.92
N ALA A 133 -3.11 11.00 21.35
CA ALA A 133 -3.95 10.00 20.68
C ALA A 133 -4.30 10.43 19.24
N SER A 134 -4.62 11.71 19.05
CA SER A 134 -4.91 12.27 17.72
C SER A 134 -3.68 12.27 16.81
N LEU A 135 -2.47 12.49 17.35
CA LEU A 135 -1.22 12.32 16.60
C LEU A 135 -0.99 10.86 16.22
N GLY A 136 -1.19 9.92 17.15
CA GLY A 136 -1.06 8.49 16.89
C GLY A 136 -1.97 8.02 15.76
N ARG A 137 -3.22 8.50 15.70
CA ARG A 137 -4.15 8.18 14.61
C ARG A 137 -3.71 8.68 13.23
N GLU A 138 -3.03 9.83 13.14
CA GLU A 138 -2.50 10.27 11.83
C GLU A 138 -1.31 9.39 11.41
N ILE A 139 -0.49 8.95 12.36
CA ILE A 139 0.63 8.05 12.05
C ILE A 139 0.10 6.69 11.56
N GLU A 140 -0.90 6.13 12.23
CA GLU A 140 -1.56 4.90 11.80
C GLU A 140 -2.22 5.05 10.42
N LYS A 141 -2.84 6.20 10.16
CA LYS A 141 -3.41 6.51 8.83
C LYS A 141 -2.33 6.59 7.74
N TYR A 142 -1.15 7.12 8.07
CA TYR A 142 -0.02 7.16 7.13
C TYR A 142 0.42 5.74 6.75
N ASP A 143 0.52 4.83 7.72
CA ASP A 143 0.89 3.42 7.51
C ASP A 143 -0.12 2.71 6.60
N GLN A 144 -1.42 2.86 6.88
CA GLN A 144 -2.49 2.31 6.05
C GLN A 144 -2.46 2.82 4.60
N LEU A 145 -2.06 4.07 4.38
CA LEU A 145 -1.90 4.63 3.03
C LEU A 145 -0.71 4.00 2.29
N CYS A 146 0.38 3.71 2.99
CA CYS A 146 1.51 2.99 2.41
C CYS A 146 1.12 1.57 1.96
N ASP A 147 0.41 0.82 2.82
CA ASP A 147 -0.08 -0.53 2.49
C ASP A 147 -1.05 -0.52 1.29
N ALA A 148 -1.93 0.48 1.23
CA ALA A 148 -2.88 0.63 0.13
C ALA A 148 -2.17 0.92 -1.20
N MET A 149 -1.19 1.83 -1.20
CA MET A 149 -0.38 2.12 -2.38
C MET A 149 0.41 0.90 -2.85
N GLU A 150 1.03 0.16 -1.92
CA GLU A 150 1.75 -1.07 -2.23
C GLU A 150 0.80 -2.09 -2.88
N SER A 151 -0.38 -2.29 -2.30
CA SER A 151 -1.40 -3.18 -2.84
C SER A 151 -1.82 -2.78 -4.26
N HIS A 152 -2.03 -1.49 -4.53
CA HIS A 152 -2.36 -0.98 -5.86
C HIS A 152 -1.23 -1.23 -6.87
N LEU A 153 0.03 -0.99 -6.48
CA LEU A 153 1.19 -1.21 -7.33
C LEU A 153 1.38 -2.69 -7.66
N LEU A 154 1.31 -3.57 -6.67
CA LEU A 154 1.44 -5.02 -6.88
C LEU A 154 0.31 -5.56 -7.76
N HIS A 155 -0.91 -5.05 -7.58
CA HIS A 155 -2.03 -5.40 -8.44
C HIS A 155 -1.78 -4.96 -9.89
N ALA A 156 -1.36 -3.71 -10.12
CA ALA A 156 -1.06 -3.19 -11.45
C ALA A 156 0.06 -3.99 -12.14
N ILE A 157 1.12 -4.33 -11.42
CA ILE A 157 2.21 -5.20 -11.91
C ILE A 157 1.65 -6.56 -12.34
N SER A 158 0.83 -7.18 -11.49
CA SER A 158 0.25 -8.50 -11.77
C SER A 158 -0.66 -8.50 -13.01
N VAL A 159 -1.42 -7.43 -13.21
CA VAL A 159 -2.25 -7.23 -14.42
C VAL A 159 -1.37 -7.11 -15.66
N LEU A 160 -0.36 -6.24 -15.63
CA LEU A 160 0.54 -6.03 -16.76
C LEU A 160 1.35 -7.29 -17.11
N GLN A 161 1.81 -8.05 -16.12
CA GLN A 161 2.49 -9.33 -16.33
C GLN A 161 1.57 -10.33 -17.03
N ARG A 162 0.33 -10.47 -16.54
CA ARG A 162 -0.67 -11.34 -17.18
C ARG A 162 -0.94 -10.95 -18.63
N ASP A 163 -1.06 -9.66 -18.91
CA ASP A 163 -1.34 -9.16 -20.25
C ASP A 163 -0.14 -9.36 -21.18
N LEU A 164 1.09 -9.17 -20.69
CA LEU A 164 2.31 -9.51 -21.42
C LEU A 164 2.39 -11.00 -21.74
N ASP A 165 2.05 -11.88 -20.79
CA ASP A 165 2.12 -13.32 -21.00
C ASP A 165 1.05 -13.79 -22.00
N ARG A 166 -0.15 -13.22 -21.96
CA ARG A 166 -1.20 -13.45 -22.97
C ARG A 166 -0.73 -13.04 -24.37
N GLU A 167 -0.09 -11.88 -24.47
CA GLU A 167 0.37 -11.37 -25.76
C GLU A 167 1.55 -12.18 -26.30
N LYS A 168 2.49 -12.60 -25.44
CA LYS A 168 3.56 -13.54 -25.81
C LYS A 168 2.99 -14.87 -26.29
N ALA A 169 2.00 -15.43 -25.60
CA ALA A 169 1.37 -16.69 -26.00
C ALA A 169 0.66 -16.57 -27.36
N ARG A 170 -0.02 -15.44 -27.61
CA ARG A 170 -0.65 -15.13 -28.90
C ARG A 170 0.38 -15.14 -30.03
N LEU A 171 1.50 -14.43 -29.85
CA LEU A 171 2.58 -14.37 -30.84
C LEU A 171 3.23 -15.74 -31.08
N GLN A 172 3.46 -16.52 -30.03
CA GLN A 172 4.01 -17.88 -30.17
C GLN A 172 3.08 -18.81 -30.94
N ALA A 173 1.77 -18.73 -30.69
CA ALA A 173 0.77 -19.52 -31.42
C ALA A 173 0.72 -19.12 -32.90
N GLU A 174 0.80 -17.83 -33.22
CA GLU A 174 0.86 -17.33 -34.60
C GLU A 174 2.12 -17.83 -35.33
N VAL A 175 3.28 -17.79 -34.68
CA VAL A 175 4.54 -18.31 -35.23
C VAL A 175 4.47 -19.84 -35.44
N ALA A 176 3.96 -20.58 -34.47
CA ALA A 176 3.80 -22.04 -34.58
C ALA A 176 2.83 -22.42 -35.72
N ALA A 177 1.72 -21.68 -35.86
CA ALA A 177 0.76 -21.88 -36.94
C ALA A 177 1.35 -21.56 -38.32
N ALA A 178 2.20 -20.53 -38.43
CA ALA A 178 2.92 -20.22 -39.67
C ALA A 178 3.92 -21.34 -40.03
N ALA A 179 4.71 -21.81 -39.06
CA ALA A 179 5.66 -22.90 -39.28
C ALA A 179 4.98 -24.22 -39.68
N ALA A 180 3.82 -24.53 -39.10
CA ALA A 180 3.03 -25.71 -39.47
C ALA A 180 2.54 -25.64 -40.94
N LYS A 181 2.07 -24.46 -41.37
CA LYS A 181 1.65 -24.23 -42.76
C LYS A 181 2.80 -24.38 -43.76
N GLU A 182 3.99 -23.86 -43.41
CA GLU A 182 5.18 -24.02 -44.25
C GLU A 182 5.62 -25.48 -44.36
N ALA A 183 5.57 -26.24 -43.25
CA ALA A 183 5.88 -27.67 -43.26
C ALA A 183 4.89 -28.49 -44.12
N GLU A 184 3.60 -28.14 -44.09
CA GLU A 184 2.57 -28.80 -44.91
C GLU A 184 2.80 -28.55 -46.42
N THR A 185 3.14 -27.32 -46.80
CA THR A 185 3.50 -26.99 -48.20
C THR A 185 4.78 -27.66 -48.70
N GLN A 186 5.74 -28.00 -47.82
CA GLN A 186 6.94 -28.75 -48.20
C GLN A 186 6.67 -30.26 -48.30
N ALA A 187 5.77 -30.81 -47.49
CA ALA A 187 5.39 -32.22 -47.52
C ALA A 187 4.61 -32.61 -48.79
N GLU A 188 3.88 -31.69 -49.42
CA GLU A 188 3.13 -31.94 -50.66
C GLU A 188 4.01 -31.92 -51.94
N SER A 189 5.32 -31.69 -51.82
CA SER A 189 6.28 -31.72 -52.94
C SER A 189 7.02 -33.06 -53.13
N VAL A 190 6.72 -34.09 -52.32
CA VAL A 190 7.31 -35.43 -52.50
C VAL A 190 6.40 -36.27 -53.42
N PRO A 191 6.86 -36.67 -54.62
CA PRO A 191 6.05 -37.47 -55.53
C PRO A 191 5.74 -38.87 -54.94
N PRO A 192 4.55 -39.44 -55.20
CA PRO A 192 4.19 -40.76 -54.69
C PRO A 192 5.04 -41.84 -55.39
N ILE A 193 5.87 -42.54 -54.62
CA ILE A 193 6.54 -43.77 -55.05
C ILE A 193 5.59 -44.94 -54.73
N PRO A 194 5.21 -45.79 -55.71
CA PRO A 194 4.25 -46.87 -55.49
C PRO A 194 4.83 -48.05 -54.68
N ASP A 195 3.91 -48.68 -53.96
CA ASP A 195 4.03 -49.88 -53.12
C ASP A 195 5.05 -50.94 -53.54
N SER A 196 5.86 -51.40 -52.58
CA SER A 196 6.29 -52.80 -52.54
C SER A 196 6.83 -53.25 -51.18
N VAL A 197 6.13 -54.28 -50.65
CA VAL A 197 6.55 -55.40 -49.78
C VAL A 197 6.27 -55.29 -48.25
N PRO A 198 5.61 -56.32 -47.64
CA PRO A 198 5.31 -56.37 -46.20
C PRO A 198 6.33 -57.17 -45.34
N ALA A 199 6.45 -56.71 -44.07
CA ALA A 199 6.75 -57.44 -42.82
C ALA A 199 8.15 -58.11 -42.62
N PRO A 200 8.63 -58.43 -41.38
CA PRO A 200 7.95 -58.39 -40.06
C PRO A 200 8.72 -57.76 -38.88
N ALA A 201 7.96 -57.58 -37.78
CA ALA A 201 8.28 -57.55 -36.34
C ALA A 201 9.73 -57.45 -35.84
N LEU A 202 9.94 -56.62 -34.78
CA LEU A 202 10.50 -57.07 -33.47
C LEU A 202 10.49 -55.92 -32.41
N ASP A 203 10.03 -56.30 -31.22
CA ASP A 203 10.35 -55.85 -29.84
C ASP A 203 10.32 -54.37 -29.38
N LEU A 204 9.21 -54.04 -28.72
CA LEU A 204 9.12 -53.89 -27.26
C LEU A 204 10.42 -53.55 -26.48
N VAL A 205 10.65 -52.26 -26.16
CA VAL A 205 11.28 -51.88 -24.88
C VAL A 205 10.59 -50.65 -24.31
N ALA A 206 9.83 -50.89 -23.25
CA ALA A 206 9.38 -49.88 -22.31
C ALA A 206 10.55 -49.42 -21.43
N VAL A 207 10.73 -48.11 -21.25
CA VAL A 207 11.40 -47.55 -20.07
C VAL A 207 10.57 -46.38 -19.55
N PRO A 208 9.92 -46.51 -18.38
CA PRO A 208 9.33 -45.39 -17.65
C PRO A 208 10.39 -44.74 -16.75
N GLY A 209 10.29 -43.42 -16.54
CA GLY A 209 11.11 -42.76 -15.52
C GLY A 209 10.97 -41.24 -15.46
N PRO A 210 10.06 -40.71 -14.62
CA PRO A 210 10.05 -39.31 -14.22
C PRO A 210 11.04 -39.08 -13.07
N SER A 211 11.91 -38.09 -13.21
CA SER A 211 12.78 -37.62 -12.12
C SER A 211 12.59 -36.12 -11.88
N SER A 212 11.69 -35.80 -10.94
CA SER A 212 11.95 -34.75 -9.95
C SER A 212 12.49 -35.47 -8.70
N PRO A 213 13.46 -34.92 -7.97
CA PRO A 213 13.08 -34.09 -6.82
C PRO A 213 14.13 -33.03 -6.35
N THR A 214 13.64 -32.06 -5.57
CA THR A 214 14.25 -31.53 -4.33
C THR A 214 15.58 -30.77 -4.36
N SER A 215 15.57 -29.52 -3.90
CA SER A 215 16.21 -29.05 -2.64
C SER A 215 16.29 -27.51 -2.59
N GLN A 216 15.74 -26.89 -1.54
CA GLN A 216 16.46 -26.25 -0.41
C GLN A 216 17.04 -24.86 -0.79
N SER A 217 16.98 -23.80 0.01
CA SER A 217 16.74 -23.63 1.44
C SER A 217 16.28 -22.20 1.74
#